data_AF-A0A7X3LYM0-F1
#
_entry.id   AF-A0A7X3LYM0-F1
#
_cell.length_a   1.000
_cell.length_b   1.000
_cell.length_c   1.000
_cell.angle_alpha   90.00
_cell.angle_beta   90.00
_cell.angle_gamma   90.00
#
_symmetry.space_group_name_H-M   'P 1'
#
loop_
_entity.id
_entity.type
_entity.pdbx_description
1 polymer ?
#
loop_
_entity_poly.entity_id
_entity_poly.type
_entity_poly.pdbx_seq_one_letter_code
_entity_poly.pdbx_strand_id
1 'polypeptide(L)'
;MNSMHDIGGMDGVGPLPLEENEPIFHEEWERRMFGVKVALAIEGVYNIDETRWAMERIPALRWLQSSYYEQWVDGVTRSLLEKDILTQEEIDARIEVLKNQGGE
;
A
#
# COMPACT_ATOMS: atom_id res chain seq x y z
N MET A 1 -13.29 3.76 10.53
CA MET A 1 -13.10 4.88 11.49
C MET A 1 -13.13 6.19 10.73
N ASN A 2 -13.35 7.35 11.36
CA ASN A 2 -13.38 8.65 10.66
C ASN A 2 -11.96 9.10 10.30
N SER A 3 -11.52 8.80 9.08
CA SER A 3 -10.20 9.16 8.53
C SER A 3 -10.31 9.45 7.04
N MET A 4 -9.19 9.77 6.38
CA MET A 4 -9.13 10.26 5.00
C MET A 4 -9.68 9.30 3.94
N HIS A 5 -9.85 8.01 4.23
CA HIS A 5 -10.47 7.07 3.30
C HIS A 5 -12.00 7.28 3.15
N ASP A 6 -12.64 7.92 4.14
CA ASP A 6 -14.07 8.20 4.16
C ASP A 6 -14.36 9.61 3.60
N ILE A 7 -14.18 9.77 2.29
CA ILE A 7 -14.32 11.06 1.59
C ILE A 7 -15.71 11.33 1.03
N GLY A 8 -16.69 10.47 1.32
CA GLY A 8 -18.04 10.57 0.79
C GLY A 8 -18.68 11.91 1.14
N GLY A 9 -18.97 12.74 0.13
CA GLY A 9 -19.60 14.06 0.31
C GLY A 9 -18.63 15.20 0.66
N MET A 10 -17.31 14.98 0.56
CA MET A 10 -16.32 16.06 0.71
C MET A 10 -16.27 16.96 -0.54
N ASP A 11 -16.33 18.27 -0.32
CA ASP A 11 -16.02 19.28 -1.34
C ASP A 11 -14.50 19.52 -1.44
N GLY A 12 -14.06 20.10 -2.57
CA GLY A 12 -12.70 20.66 -2.69
C GLY A 12 -11.59 19.65 -3.02
N VAL A 13 -11.92 18.42 -3.42
CA VAL A 13 -10.94 17.38 -3.81
C VAL A 13 -10.39 17.53 -5.24
N GLY A 14 -10.89 18.51 -5.99
CA GLY A 14 -10.48 18.76 -7.37
C GLY A 14 -11.23 17.89 -8.41
N PRO A 15 -10.95 18.09 -9.70
CA PRO A 15 -11.51 17.26 -10.77
C PRO A 15 -10.91 15.85 -10.76
N LEU A 16 -11.62 14.90 -11.38
CA LEU A 16 -11.10 13.54 -11.58
C LEU A 16 -9.90 13.56 -12.55
N PRO A 17 -8.73 13.01 -12.16
CA PRO A 17 -7.56 12.95 -13.01
C PRO A 17 -7.65 11.75 -13.96
N LEU A 18 -8.45 11.86 -15.02
CA LEU A 18 -8.63 10.79 -16.01
C LEU A 18 -7.44 10.73 -16.97
N GLU A 19 -6.85 9.54 -17.13
CA GLU A 19 -5.80 9.25 -18.10
C GLU A 19 -6.38 8.50 -19.32
N GLU A 20 -6.02 8.93 -20.53
CA GLU A 20 -6.42 8.23 -21.76
C GLU A 20 -5.53 7.00 -21.96
N ASN A 21 -6.13 5.81 -22.13
CA ASN A 21 -5.40 4.54 -22.27
C ASN A 21 -4.52 4.18 -21.05
N GLU A 22 -4.98 4.49 -19.84
CA GLU A 22 -4.29 4.15 -18.58
C GLU A 22 -3.80 2.69 -18.56
N PRO A 23 -2.50 2.44 -18.29
CA PRO A 23 -2.00 1.08 -18.17
C PRO A 23 -2.54 0.40 -16.89
N ILE A 24 -2.60 -0.94 -16.88
CA ILE A 24 -3.03 -1.69 -15.68
C ILE A 24 -2.08 -1.47 -14.49
N PHE A 25 -0.79 -1.30 -14.79
CA PHE A 25 0.28 -0.98 -13.83
C PHE A 25 1.15 0.09 -14.48
N HIS A 26 1.35 1.21 -13.79
CA HIS A 26 2.22 2.31 -14.23
C HIS A 26 3.69 1.94 -14.11
N GLU A 27 4.03 1.12 -13.11
CA GLU A 27 5.39 0.71 -12.80
C GLU A 27 5.47 -0.80 -12.47
N GLU A 28 6.63 -1.42 -12.70
CA GLU A 28 6.79 -2.87 -12.49
C GLU A 28 6.62 -3.29 -11.01
N TRP A 29 6.94 -2.39 -10.07
CA TRP A 29 6.76 -2.67 -8.65
C TRP A 29 5.28 -2.79 -8.25
N GLU A 30 4.37 -2.13 -8.96
CA GLU A 30 2.93 -2.21 -8.70
C GLU A 30 2.41 -3.62 -8.99
N ARG A 31 2.86 -4.22 -10.10
CA ARG A 31 2.58 -5.61 -10.45
C ARG A 31 3.09 -6.58 -9.38
N ARG A 32 4.31 -6.34 -8.88
CA ARG A 32 4.89 -7.16 -7.80
C ARG A 32 4.07 -7.02 -6.52
N MET A 33 3.69 -5.80 -6.14
CA MET A 33 2.89 -5.53 -4.95
C MET A 33 1.51 -6.21 -5.02
N PHE A 34 0.88 -6.19 -6.21
CA PHE A 34 -0.36 -6.93 -6.44
C PHE A 34 -0.18 -8.43 -6.14
N GLY A 35 0.86 -9.04 -6.73
CA GLY A 35 1.18 -10.45 -6.49
C GLY A 35 1.43 -10.78 -5.03
N VAL A 36 2.21 -9.95 -4.32
CA VAL A 36 2.48 -10.11 -2.88
C VAL A 36 1.19 -10.06 -2.07
N LYS A 37 0.33 -9.08 -2.30
CA LYS A 37 -0.92 -8.94 -1.53
C LYS A 37 -1.84 -10.15 -1.74
N VAL A 38 -1.98 -10.60 -2.98
CA VAL A 38 -2.81 -11.78 -3.30
C VAL A 38 -2.23 -13.05 -2.69
N ALA A 39 -0.91 -13.26 -2.78
CA ALA A 39 -0.27 -14.42 -2.18
C ALA A 39 -0.48 -14.50 -0.66
N LEU A 40 -0.28 -13.38 0.05
CA LEU A 40 -0.50 -13.33 1.50
C LEU A 40 -1.96 -13.56 1.89
N ALA A 41 -2.91 -13.09 1.08
CA ALA A 41 -4.34 -13.38 1.29
C ALA A 41 -4.65 -14.87 1.10
N ILE A 42 -4.07 -15.52 0.08
CA ILE A 42 -4.22 -16.97 -0.16
C ILE A 42 -3.63 -17.78 0.99
N GLU A 43 -2.47 -17.38 1.51
CA GLU A 43 -1.83 -18.00 2.68
C GLU A 43 -2.57 -17.71 4.00
N GLY A 44 -3.65 -16.92 3.98
CA GLY A 44 -4.46 -16.64 5.15
C GLY A 44 -3.80 -15.72 6.17
N VAL A 45 -2.77 -14.96 5.76
CA VAL A 45 -2.11 -13.96 6.62
C VAL A 45 -3.11 -12.91 7.09
N TYR A 46 -4.03 -12.53 6.20
CA TYR A 46 -5.16 -11.64 6.48
C TYR A 46 -6.34 -11.97 5.58
N ASN A 47 -7.54 -11.59 6.03
CA ASN A 47 -8.70 -11.49 5.15
C ASN A 47 -8.84 -10.07 4.54
N ILE A 48 -9.84 -9.88 3.69
CA ILE A 48 -10.07 -8.60 3.00
C ILE A 48 -10.37 -7.46 3.97
N ASP A 49 -11.12 -7.71 5.05
CA ASP A 49 -11.50 -6.68 6.01
C ASP A 49 -10.32 -6.24 6.87
N GLU A 50 -9.43 -7.16 7.25
CA GLU A 50 -8.17 -6.84 7.92
C GLU A 50 -7.27 -5.96 7.04
N THR A 51 -7.20 -6.23 5.72
CA THR A 51 -6.40 -5.37 4.82
C THR A 51 -7.00 -3.98 4.66
N ARG A 52 -8.32 -3.87 4.55
CA ARG A 52 -9.01 -2.56 4.52
C ARG A 52 -8.72 -1.81 5.80
N TRP A 53 -8.90 -2.46 6.94
CA TRP A 53 -8.59 -1.87 8.25
C TRP A 53 -7.14 -1.39 8.36
N ALA A 54 -6.17 -2.11 7.81
CA ALA A 54 -4.79 -1.66 7.78
C ALA A 54 -4.61 -0.38 6.94
N MET A 55 -5.22 -0.33 5.75
CA MET A 55 -5.16 0.83 4.85
C MET A 55 -5.92 2.06 5.40
N GLU A 56 -7.04 1.85 6.08
CA GLU A 56 -7.85 2.92 6.69
C GLU A 56 -7.09 3.72 7.78
N ARG A 57 -6.03 3.12 8.32
CA ARG A 57 -5.16 3.69 9.36
C ARG A 57 -3.92 4.39 8.80
N ILE A 58 -3.80 4.53 7.48
CA ILE A 58 -2.76 5.36 6.86
C ILE A 58 -2.99 6.83 7.28
N PRO A 59 -1.96 7.56 7.74
CA PRO A 59 -2.10 8.98 8.08
C PRO A 59 -2.64 9.79 6.91
N ALA A 60 -3.56 10.72 7.16
CA ALA A 60 -4.29 11.44 6.12
C ALA A 60 -3.39 12.10 5.05
N LEU A 61 -2.30 12.76 5.47
CA LEU A 61 -1.36 13.37 4.55
C LEU A 61 -0.66 12.33 3.66
N ARG A 62 -0.21 11.21 4.24
CA ARG A 62 0.39 10.11 3.48
C ARG A 62 -0.62 9.53 2.50
N TRP A 63 -1.87 9.33 2.93
CA TRP A 63 -2.94 8.80 2.07
C TRP A 63 -3.16 9.68 0.82
N LEU A 64 -3.24 11.00 1.00
CA LEU A 64 -3.41 11.97 -0.11
C LEU A 64 -2.21 12.05 -1.05
N GLN A 65 -1.01 11.73 -0.56
CA GLN A 65 0.24 11.76 -1.34
C GLN A 65 0.58 10.41 -1.98
N SER A 66 -0.12 9.33 -1.63
CA SER A 66 0.21 7.99 -2.07
C SER A 66 -0.51 7.64 -3.37
N SER A 67 0.21 6.99 -4.29
CA SER A 67 -0.44 6.23 -5.36
C SER A 67 -1.27 5.07 -4.78
N TYR A 68 -2.16 4.50 -5.61
CA TYR A 68 -3.03 3.40 -5.17
C TYR A 68 -2.26 2.20 -4.60
N TYR A 69 -1.17 1.80 -5.28
CA TYR A 69 -0.35 0.67 -4.84
C TYR A 69 0.60 1.03 -3.69
N GLU A 70 0.93 2.30 -3.48
CA GLU A 70 1.65 2.74 -2.27
C GLU A 70 0.78 2.53 -1.02
N GLN A 71 -0.53 2.77 -1.11
CA GLN A 71 -1.44 2.46 0.00
C GLN A 71 -1.47 0.95 0.31
N TRP A 72 -1.29 0.09 -0.70
CA TRP A 72 -1.16 -1.36 -0.50
C TRP A 72 0.14 -1.73 0.19
N VAL A 73 1.26 -1.09 -0.17
CA VAL A 73 2.55 -1.26 0.53
C VAL A 73 2.39 -0.90 2.01
N ASP A 74 1.80 0.25 2.31
CA ASP A 74 1.62 0.73 3.69
C ASP A 74 0.72 -0.23 4.49
N GLY A 75 -0.40 -0.67 3.90
CA GLY A 75 -1.34 -1.60 4.53
C GLY A 75 -0.74 -2.99 4.78
N VAL A 76 -0.09 -3.58 3.78
CA VAL A 76 0.52 -4.91 3.90
C VAL A 76 1.69 -4.90 4.87
N THR A 77 2.58 -3.89 4.78
CA THR A 77 3.69 -3.73 5.72
C THR A 77 3.18 -3.66 7.15
N ARG A 78 2.14 -2.85 7.41
CA ARG A 78 1.52 -2.77 8.73
C ARG A 78 0.98 -4.12 9.21
N SER A 79 0.26 -4.85 8.35
CA SER A 79 -0.28 -6.16 8.73
C SER A 79 0.81 -7.18 9.06
N LEU A 80 1.94 -7.16 8.35
CA LEU A 80 3.07 -8.07 8.61
C LEU A 80 3.77 -7.73 9.93
N LEU A 81 3.97 -6.44 10.21
CA LEU A 81 4.55 -5.95 11.46
C LEU A 81 3.65 -6.26 12.67
N GLU A 82 2.34 -5.98 12.58
CA GLU A 82 1.38 -6.21 13.67
C GLU A 82 1.18 -7.68 14.02
N LYS A 83 1.51 -8.59 13.09
CA LYS A 83 1.43 -10.04 13.27
C LYS A 83 2.79 -10.67 13.57
N ASP A 84 3.82 -9.85 13.78
CA ASP A 84 5.21 -10.29 14.04
C ASP A 84 5.76 -11.25 12.96
N ILE A 85 5.28 -11.14 11.71
CA ILE A 85 5.78 -11.95 10.58
C ILE A 85 7.10 -11.38 10.05
N LEU A 86 7.23 -10.06 10.10
CA LEU A 86 8.46 -9.33 9.82
C LEU A 86 8.70 -8.32 10.94
N THR A 87 9.95 -7.94 11.15
CA THR A 87 10.31 -6.80 11.99
C THR A 87 10.65 -5.56 11.16
N GLN A 88 10.60 -4.39 11.80
CA GLN A 88 11.01 -3.15 11.14
C GLN A 88 12.50 -3.21 10.76
N GLU A 89 13.33 -3.83 11.61
CA GLU A 89 14.76 -3.99 11.38
C GLU A 89 15.05 -4.87 10.17
N GLU A 90 14.28 -5.94 9.95
CA GLU A 90 14.42 -6.81 8.78
C GLU A 90 14.09 -6.06 7.48
N ILE A 91 13.03 -5.25 7.50
CA ILE A 91 12.60 -4.42 6.37
C ILE A 91 13.68 -3.39 6.05
N ASP A 92 14.14 -2.64 7.05
CA ASP A 92 15.15 -1.59 6.89
C ASP A 92 16.47 -2.17 6.38
N ALA A 93 16.92 -3.30 6.95
CA ALA A 93 18.12 -3.99 6.51
C ALA A 93 17.99 -4.43 5.04
N ARG A 94 16.82 -4.91 4.62
CA ARG A 94 16.59 -5.32 3.23
C ARG A 94 16.58 -4.13 2.28
N ILE A 95 15.99 -3.00 2.68
CA ILE A 95 15.97 -1.76 1.90
C ILE A 95 17.41 -1.27 1.67
N GLU A 96 18.25 -1.26 2.71
CA GLU A 96 19.65 -0.85 2.58
C GLU A 96 20.45 -1.76 1.64
N VAL A 97 20.22 -3.08 1.69
CA VAL A 97 20.81 -4.02 0.73
C VAL A 97 20.39 -3.67 -0.70
N LEU A 98 19.11 -3.40 -0.95
CA LEU A 98 18.60 -3.10 -2.29
C LEU A 98 19.12 -1.76 -2.82
N LYS A 99 19.21 -0.72 -1.98
CA LYS A 99 19.83 0.57 -2.36
C LYS A 99 21.28 0.40 -2.79
N ASN A 100 22.05 -0.42 -2.07
CA ASN A 100 23.47 -0.65 -2.34
C ASN A 100 23.73 -1.57 -3.55
N GLN A 101 22.73 -2.34 -3.98
CA GLN A 101 22.83 -3.23 -5.14
C GLN A 101 22.58 -2.50 -6.47
N GLY A 102 22.33 -1.19 -6.44
CA GLY A 102 21.91 -0.43 -7.62
C GLY A 102 20.50 -0.84 -7.99
N GLY A 103 19.51 -0.30 -7.28
CA GLY A 103 18.13 -0.43 -7.72
C GLY A 103 18.01 0.08 -9.15
N GLU A 104 17.50 -0.78 -10.04
CA GLU A 104 17.02 -0.36 -11.36
C GLU A 104 16.03 0.80 -11.23
#